data_AF-V7FTA3-F1
#
_entry.id   AF-V7FTA3-F1
#
_cell.length_a   1.000
_cell.length_b   1.000
_cell.length_c   1.000
_cell.angle_alpha   90.00
_cell.angle_beta   90.00
_cell.angle_gamma   90.00
#
_symmetry.space_group_name_H-M   'P 1'
#
loop_
_entity.id
_entity.type
_entity.pdbx_description
1 polymer ?
#
loop_
_entity_poly.entity_id
_entity_poly.type
_entity_poly.pdbx_seq_one_letter_code
_entity_poly.pdbx_strand_id
1 'polypeptide(L)'
;MIVYGDHKQMQSAQLVRGSACKAAEHIADMPSGIERHAALVGLFIRASELVQGLADAEFEANGTDRNSPQRIAGANLLVGLARHVGRSWEAGFTIDGPVEADVPRILAELECDGDILTGSAEGYAHYALYPESYFVAARQSGLDANTCVIGIRSIGLGLAAMVAAAIGAPAPVSVRPTGHPFRRRLAADPELIGGWMTKPSARFAIVDEGPGLSGSSFHAVVAWLQGLGIDAGRIHLFPSHLGGPGPEASADSREAWRVCQKHTADFERTFPAGSAVPTLRNWVARTIGSTAASLAETSGGEWRRLHYHSQDHWPPVHRGFERRKFLASAGREKWSVKFVGLGEIGMHKAGTAGRLHDAGFGPEVAGLCHGFLVERWIDGTTLDRARLSKEKVVAHLARYLAWRAANLPASEPGASLEALADMAVRNTSEALGERRAAELQNWFSNQASPKNMQRVEIDGRLHPWEFILSRGGTLIKTDALDHCRSHDLVGCQDIAWDIAGARVEYSLSDAATAALCKVVEARASRPVDANLVHYYEPCYLAFQLGLWSMALRSGDDREQIRLAAAARRYTAMLLRFLDTQGHLRPFEQDQSSRRSISASFSRMAATSSR
;
A
#
# COMPACT_ATOMS: atom_id res chain seq x y z
N MET A 1 -2.38 -5.87 17.01
CA MET A 1 -1.98 -4.67 16.25
C MET A 1 -1.89 -5.02 14.77
N ILE A 2 -1.74 -4.07 13.83
CA ILE A 2 -1.23 -4.44 12.50
C ILE A 2 0.28 -4.20 12.51
N VAL A 3 1.04 -5.13 11.92
CA VAL A 3 2.45 -4.88 11.65
C VAL A 3 2.51 -4.24 10.26
N TYR A 4 2.97 -2.99 10.22
CA TYR A 4 3.12 -2.25 8.97
C TYR A 4 4.25 -2.84 8.13
N GLY A 5 4.02 -2.95 6.81
CA GLY A 5 5.01 -3.41 5.83
C GLY A 5 5.57 -2.25 5.04
N ASP A 6 6.90 -2.17 4.92
CA ASP A 6 7.55 -1.28 3.97
C ASP A 6 7.84 -2.11 2.71
N HIS A 7 6.91 -2.09 1.73
CA HIS A 7 6.98 -2.88 0.49
C HIS A 7 8.05 -2.33 -0.47
N LYS A 8 9.30 -2.32 -0.02
CA LYS A 8 10.46 -1.88 -0.78
C LYS A 8 11.08 -3.03 -1.55
N GLN A 9 11.62 -2.70 -2.72
CA GLN A 9 12.26 -3.60 -3.64
C GLN A 9 13.58 -3.03 -4.15
N MET A 10 14.58 -3.90 -4.25
CA MET A 10 15.84 -3.57 -4.93
C MET A 10 15.61 -3.60 -6.44
N GLN A 11 15.96 -2.51 -7.12
CA GLN A 11 15.88 -2.38 -8.57
C GLN A 11 17.17 -1.79 -9.11
N SER A 12 17.58 -2.22 -10.29
CA SER A 12 18.67 -1.56 -11.02
C SER A 12 18.28 -0.12 -11.34
N ALA A 13 19.12 0.85 -10.93
CA ALA A 13 18.89 2.26 -11.21
C ALA A 13 18.81 2.53 -12.73
N GLN A 14 19.55 1.75 -13.53
CA GLN A 14 19.52 1.84 -15.00
C GLN A 14 18.14 1.47 -15.57
N LEU A 15 17.49 0.44 -15.02
CA LEU A 15 16.15 0.02 -15.45
C LEU A 15 15.10 1.07 -15.08
N VAL A 16 15.21 1.64 -13.87
CA VAL A 16 14.33 2.73 -13.41
C VAL A 16 14.46 3.96 -14.33
N ARG A 17 15.70 4.40 -14.60
CA ARG A 17 16.01 5.48 -15.55
C ARG A 17 15.47 5.17 -16.94
N GLY A 18 15.72 3.97 -17.46
CA GLY A 18 15.25 3.55 -18.78
C GLY A 18 13.72 3.61 -18.91
N SER A 19 12.99 3.23 -17.84
CA SER A 19 11.53 3.38 -17.78
C SER A 19 11.10 4.86 -17.81
N ALA A 20 11.78 5.72 -17.04
CA ALA A 20 11.51 7.16 -17.05
C ALA A 20 11.79 7.81 -18.42
N CYS A 21 12.88 7.44 -19.10
CA CYS A 21 13.17 7.94 -20.46
C CYS A 21 12.08 7.54 -21.46
N LYS A 22 11.66 6.26 -21.45
CA LYS A 22 10.56 5.79 -22.31
C LYS A 22 9.25 6.50 -22.04
N ALA A 23 8.95 6.80 -20.76
CA ALA A 23 7.77 7.56 -20.40
C ALA A 23 7.84 9.00 -20.93
N ALA A 24 9.00 9.65 -20.84
CA ALA A 24 9.21 10.99 -21.40
C ALA A 24 9.04 11.04 -22.93
N GLU A 25 9.56 10.04 -23.65
CA GLU A 25 9.36 9.88 -25.09
C GLU A 25 7.88 9.68 -25.43
N HIS A 26 7.20 8.75 -24.73
CA HIS A 26 5.79 8.46 -24.97
C HIS A 26 4.89 9.69 -24.80
N ILE A 27 5.15 10.53 -23.78
CA ILE A 27 4.37 11.75 -23.52
C ILE A 27 4.42 12.75 -24.69
N ALA A 28 5.50 12.76 -25.47
CA ALA A 28 5.63 13.65 -26.62
C ALA A 28 4.60 13.34 -27.72
N ASP A 29 4.22 12.08 -27.86
CA ASP A 29 3.27 11.60 -28.87
C ASP A 29 1.81 11.63 -28.39
N MET A 30 1.58 11.90 -27.09
CA MET A 30 0.24 11.93 -26.52
C MET A 30 -0.48 13.25 -26.86
N PRO A 31 -1.77 13.20 -27.22
CA PRO A 31 -2.58 14.42 -27.35
C PRO A 31 -2.75 15.10 -25.98
N SER A 32 -3.05 16.40 -25.97
CA SER A 32 -3.41 17.10 -24.75
C SER A 32 -4.67 16.50 -24.11
N GLY A 33 -4.78 16.60 -22.78
CA GLY A 33 -5.86 16.01 -22.01
C GLY A 33 -5.38 15.39 -20.70
N ILE A 34 -6.36 14.87 -19.93
CA ILE A 34 -6.12 14.27 -18.62
C ILE A 34 -5.23 13.03 -18.68
N GLU A 35 -5.32 12.24 -19.77
CA GLU A 35 -4.50 11.05 -19.93
C GLU A 35 -3.01 11.41 -20.07
N ARG A 36 -2.69 12.45 -20.85
CA ARG A 36 -1.32 12.98 -20.96
C ARG A 36 -0.85 13.59 -19.64
N HIS A 37 -1.71 14.34 -18.95
CA HIS A 37 -1.36 14.88 -17.63
C HIS A 37 -1.06 13.77 -16.62
N ALA A 38 -1.87 12.71 -16.59
CA ALA A 38 -1.64 11.55 -15.73
C ALA A 38 -0.33 10.82 -16.07
N ALA A 39 0.01 10.70 -17.37
CA ALA A 39 1.30 10.14 -17.79
C ALA A 39 2.48 11.01 -17.35
N LEU A 40 2.35 12.34 -17.43
CA LEU A 40 3.35 13.28 -16.93
C LEU A 40 3.54 13.19 -15.40
N VAL A 41 2.45 13.04 -14.64
CA VAL A 41 2.51 12.77 -13.20
C VAL A 41 3.17 11.41 -12.94
N GLY A 42 2.89 10.39 -13.74
CA GLY A 42 3.55 9.09 -13.69
C GLY A 42 5.06 9.18 -13.89
N LEU A 43 5.52 9.93 -14.91
CA LEU A 43 6.93 10.22 -15.16
C LEU A 43 7.57 10.93 -13.96
N PHE A 44 6.89 11.96 -13.43
CA PHE A 44 7.37 12.70 -12.26
C PHE A 44 7.54 11.79 -11.03
N ILE A 45 6.59 10.90 -10.76
CA ILE A 45 6.67 9.93 -9.66
C ILE A 45 7.86 8.97 -9.89
N ARG A 46 7.99 8.40 -11.10
CA ARG A 46 9.07 7.45 -11.40
C ARG A 46 10.46 8.09 -11.32
N ALA A 47 10.59 9.34 -11.78
CA ALA A 47 11.82 10.11 -11.63
C ALA A 47 12.11 10.44 -10.14
N SER A 48 11.06 10.71 -9.35
CA SER A 48 11.21 10.95 -7.91
C SER A 48 11.73 9.70 -7.17
N GLU A 49 11.23 8.51 -7.53
CA GLU A 49 11.73 7.23 -7.01
C GLU A 49 13.22 7.01 -7.35
N LEU A 50 13.61 7.30 -8.60
CA LEU A 50 15.00 7.21 -9.04
C LEU A 50 15.91 8.13 -8.24
N VAL A 51 15.60 9.43 -8.22
CA VAL A 51 16.43 10.45 -7.57
C VAL A 51 16.52 10.20 -6.07
N GLN A 52 15.42 9.77 -5.44
CA GLN A 52 15.43 9.38 -4.04
C GLN A 52 16.29 8.14 -3.78
N GLY A 53 16.15 7.10 -4.61
CA GLY A 53 16.93 5.86 -4.46
C GLY A 53 18.43 6.11 -4.57
N LEU A 54 18.83 6.96 -5.51
CA LEU A 54 20.23 7.40 -5.67
C LEU A 54 20.71 8.20 -4.44
N ALA A 55 19.89 9.13 -3.94
CA ALA A 55 20.23 9.89 -2.73
C ALA A 55 20.32 8.98 -1.48
N ASP A 56 19.46 7.95 -1.38
CA ASP A 56 19.47 6.92 -0.34
C ASP A 56 20.76 6.10 -0.39
N ALA A 57 21.19 5.65 -1.57
CA ALA A 57 22.46 4.95 -1.76
C ALA A 57 23.67 5.82 -1.33
N GLU A 58 23.71 7.10 -1.73
CA GLU A 58 24.77 8.02 -1.29
C GLU A 58 24.75 8.24 0.23
N PHE A 59 23.58 8.28 0.86
CA PHE A 59 23.46 8.42 2.30
C PHE A 59 23.94 7.17 3.04
N GLU A 60 23.62 5.98 2.52
CA GLU A 60 24.11 4.72 3.07
C GLU A 60 25.65 4.64 3.01
N ALA A 61 26.25 5.10 1.91
CA ALA A 61 27.70 5.13 1.76
C ALA A 61 28.39 6.16 2.70
N ASN A 62 27.78 7.33 2.90
CA ASN A 62 28.42 8.44 3.61
C ASN A 62 28.00 8.59 5.08
N GLY A 63 26.89 7.98 5.49
CA GLY A 63 26.29 8.13 6.82
C GLY A 63 25.72 9.51 7.16
N THR A 64 25.74 10.45 6.21
CA THR A 64 25.26 11.82 6.39
C THR A 64 24.81 12.42 5.05
N ASP A 65 23.83 13.32 5.10
CA ASP A 65 23.40 14.08 3.94
C ASP A 65 24.36 15.22 3.61
N ARG A 66 24.82 15.28 2.36
CA ARG A 66 25.70 16.33 1.81
C ARG A 66 25.26 16.71 0.39
N ASN A 67 25.74 17.86 -0.09
CA ASN A 67 25.59 18.24 -1.49
C ASN A 67 26.51 17.38 -2.36
N SER A 68 25.97 16.87 -3.46
CA SER A 68 26.73 16.20 -4.52
C SER A 68 26.23 16.71 -5.88
N PRO A 69 27.07 16.70 -6.95
CA PRO A 69 26.61 17.04 -8.29
C PRO A 69 25.39 16.22 -8.72
N GLN A 70 25.38 14.93 -8.36
CA GLN A 70 24.30 14.00 -8.67
C GLN A 70 22.98 14.39 -7.98
N ARG A 71 23.00 14.72 -6.68
CA ARG A 71 21.81 15.20 -5.95
C ARG A 71 21.28 16.51 -6.51
N ILE A 72 22.18 17.44 -6.87
CA ILE A 72 21.80 18.72 -7.46
C ILE A 72 21.16 18.49 -8.84
N ALA A 73 21.74 17.64 -9.68
CA ALA A 73 21.18 17.28 -10.98
C ALA A 73 19.79 16.63 -10.83
N GLY A 74 19.65 15.66 -9.92
CA GLY A 74 18.39 15.00 -9.62
C GLY A 74 17.31 15.97 -9.12
N ALA A 75 17.64 16.86 -8.18
CA ALA A 75 16.71 17.86 -7.67
C ALA A 75 16.25 18.85 -8.77
N ASN A 76 17.15 19.27 -9.65
CA ASN A 76 16.82 20.13 -10.79
C ASN A 76 15.92 19.42 -11.81
N LEU A 77 16.18 18.14 -12.10
CA LEU A 77 15.30 17.31 -12.94
C LEU A 77 13.88 17.28 -12.37
N LEU A 78 13.74 17.04 -11.06
CA LEU A 78 12.43 17.00 -10.42
C LEU A 78 11.71 18.35 -10.48
N VAL A 79 12.42 19.47 -10.32
CA VAL A 79 11.82 20.81 -10.48
C VAL A 79 11.40 21.07 -11.93
N GLY A 80 12.19 20.64 -12.92
CA GLY A 80 11.80 20.71 -14.33
C GLY A 80 10.50 19.97 -14.61
N LEU A 81 10.40 18.71 -14.16
CA LEU A 81 9.18 17.91 -14.26
C LEU A 81 8.01 18.53 -13.48
N ALA A 82 8.25 19.02 -12.27
CA ALA A 82 7.24 19.69 -11.46
C ALA A 82 6.66 20.95 -12.15
N ARG A 83 7.49 21.73 -12.85
CA ARG A 83 7.02 22.86 -13.67
C ARG A 83 6.13 22.39 -14.80
N HIS A 84 6.44 21.28 -15.46
CA HIS A 84 5.57 20.71 -16.48
C HIS A 84 4.23 20.26 -15.90
N VAL A 85 4.23 19.56 -14.75
CA VAL A 85 3.00 19.15 -14.06
C VAL A 85 2.16 20.38 -13.71
N GLY A 86 2.78 21.39 -13.08
CA GLY A 86 2.13 22.66 -12.72
C GLY A 86 1.53 23.38 -13.92
N ARG A 87 2.31 23.61 -14.98
CA ARG A 87 1.83 24.26 -16.22
C ARG A 87 0.68 23.50 -16.88
N SER A 88 0.79 22.17 -16.94
CA SER A 88 -0.27 21.33 -17.47
C SER A 88 -1.55 21.43 -16.65
N TRP A 89 -1.45 21.48 -15.32
CA TRP A 89 -2.60 21.63 -14.43
C TRP A 89 -3.23 23.03 -14.56
N GLU A 90 -2.44 24.10 -14.52
CA GLU A 90 -2.90 25.49 -14.62
C GLU A 90 -3.62 25.77 -15.94
N ALA A 91 -3.17 25.15 -17.03
CA ALA A 91 -3.78 25.26 -18.35
C ALA A 91 -4.99 24.34 -18.56
N GLY A 92 -5.49 23.66 -17.52
CA GLY A 92 -6.61 22.73 -17.63
C GLY A 92 -6.32 21.51 -18.52
N PHE A 93 -5.08 21.04 -18.51
CA PHE A 93 -4.56 19.89 -19.28
C PHE A 93 -4.51 20.11 -20.80
N THR A 94 -4.55 21.35 -21.27
CA THR A 94 -4.53 21.69 -22.71
C THR A 94 -3.14 21.72 -23.34
N ILE A 95 -2.06 21.62 -22.54
CA ILE A 95 -0.68 21.62 -23.02
C ILE A 95 -0.34 20.30 -23.74
N ASP A 96 0.23 20.41 -24.93
CA ASP A 96 0.73 19.34 -25.78
C ASP A 96 2.27 19.38 -25.91
N GLY A 97 2.81 18.53 -26.78
CA GLY A 97 4.23 18.50 -27.14
C GLY A 97 5.13 17.75 -26.14
N PRO A 98 6.45 17.73 -26.37
CA PRO A 98 7.41 17.07 -25.50
C PRO A 98 7.62 17.84 -24.19
N VAL A 99 8.17 17.15 -23.18
CA VAL A 99 8.81 17.82 -22.04
C VAL A 99 10.04 18.60 -22.50
N GLU A 100 10.44 19.64 -21.76
CA GLU A 100 11.59 20.49 -22.07
C GLU A 100 12.85 19.63 -22.25
N ALA A 101 13.69 19.95 -23.24
CA ALA A 101 14.85 19.15 -23.64
C ALA A 101 15.86 18.88 -22.51
N ASP A 102 15.89 19.72 -21.48
CA ASP A 102 16.71 19.51 -20.29
C ASP A 102 16.27 18.30 -19.46
N VAL A 103 14.99 17.96 -19.44
CA VAL A 103 14.47 16.80 -18.70
C VAL A 103 15.07 15.48 -19.21
N PRO A 104 14.91 15.10 -20.50
CA PRO A 104 15.50 13.87 -21.00
C PRO A 104 17.03 13.92 -21.00
N ARG A 105 17.63 15.10 -21.20
CA ARG A 105 19.09 15.29 -21.10
C ARG A 105 19.61 14.96 -19.71
N ILE A 106 19.06 15.60 -18.66
CA ILE A 106 19.48 15.35 -17.27
C ILE A 106 19.19 13.90 -16.88
N LEU A 107 18.01 13.35 -17.25
CA LEU A 107 17.70 11.94 -17.02
C LEU A 107 18.78 11.01 -17.58
N ALA A 108 19.23 11.23 -18.81
CA ALA A 108 20.26 10.42 -19.45
C ALA A 108 21.64 10.56 -18.81
N GLU A 109 21.97 11.76 -18.31
CA GLU A 109 23.24 12.09 -17.67
C GLU A 109 23.35 11.61 -16.21
N LEU A 110 22.24 11.29 -15.54
CA LEU A 110 22.28 10.77 -14.16
C LEU A 110 23.09 9.47 -14.08
N GLU A 111 24.08 9.47 -13.19
CA GLU A 111 24.84 8.27 -12.82
C GLU A 111 23.91 7.25 -12.15
N CYS A 112 23.71 6.10 -12.81
CA CYS A 112 22.76 5.08 -12.39
C CYS A 112 23.45 3.73 -12.21
N ASP A 113 24.60 3.72 -11.55
CA ASP A 113 25.35 2.50 -11.31
C ASP A 113 24.82 1.76 -10.09
N GLY A 114 24.63 0.45 -10.24
CA GLY A 114 24.16 -0.42 -9.17
C GLY A 114 22.65 -0.45 -8.97
N ASP A 115 22.27 -0.99 -7.81
CA ASP A 115 20.87 -1.18 -7.41
C ASP A 115 20.47 -0.13 -6.37
N ILE A 116 19.23 0.33 -6.49
CA ILE A 116 18.59 1.26 -5.57
C ILE A 116 17.37 0.62 -4.93
N LEU A 117 17.13 0.97 -3.67
CA LEU A 117 15.93 0.57 -2.96
C LEU A 117 14.78 1.52 -3.35
N THR A 118 13.80 0.99 -4.05
CA THR A 118 12.59 1.73 -4.47
C THR A 118 11.38 1.17 -3.74
N GLY A 119 10.34 1.99 -3.56
CA GLY A 119 9.11 1.56 -2.93
C GLY A 119 7.99 2.51 -3.32
N SER A 120 6.77 1.98 -3.41
CA SER A 120 5.60 2.79 -3.72
C SER A 120 5.35 3.77 -2.57
N ALA A 121 5.32 5.06 -2.89
CA ALA A 121 4.94 6.06 -1.90
C ALA A 121 3.43 5.92 -1.57
N GLU A 122 3.11 5.73 -0.28
CA GLU A 122 1.74 5.46 0.17
C GLU A 122 0.75 6.54 -0.26
N GLY A 123 1.14 7.82 -0.15
CA GLY A 123 0.34 8.96 -0.63
C GLY A 123 -0.18 8.77 -2.06
N TYR A 124 0.70 8.37 -2.98
CA TYR A 124 0.36 8.14 -4.38
C TYR A 124 -0.40 6.84 -4.61
N ALA A 125 -0.16 5.81 -3.79
CA ALA A 125 -0.76 4.49 -3.95
C ALA A 125 -2.16 4.36 -3.34
N HIS A 126 -2.44 5.12 -2.27
CA HIS A 126 -3.50 4.79 -1.32
C HIS A 126 -4.37 5.97 -0.89
N TYR A 127 -3.77 7.15 -0.70
CA TYR A 127 -4.44 8.27 -0.03
C TYR A 127 -4.97 9.35 -0.98
N ALA A 128 -4.83 9.15 -2.30
CA ALA A 128 -5.17 10.16 -3.30
C ALA A 128 -4.42 11.49 -3.04
N LEU A 129 -3.14 11.38 -2.68
CA LEU A 129 -2.25 12.54 -2.52
C LEU A 129 -1.70 12.95 -3.89
N TYR A 130 -2.10 14.12 -4.39
CA TYR A 130 -1.68 14.59 -5.70
C TYR A 130 -0.47 15.53 -5.59
N PRO A 131 0.58 15.39 -6.43
CA PRO A 131 1.65 16.39 -6.53
C PRO A 131 1.11 17.82 -6.69
N GLU A 132 0.03 17.98 -7.46
CA GLU A 132 -0.67 19.24 -7.71
C GLU A 132 -1.17 19.88 -6.42
N SER A 133 -1.55 19.11 -5.40
CA SER A 133 -1.98 19.63 -4.11
C SER A 133 -0.87 20.38 -3.38
N TYR A 134 0.39 19.94 -3.52
CA TYR A 134 1.53 20.66 -2.95
C TYR A 134 1.87 21.92 -3.74
N PHE A 135 1.67 21.90 -5.06
CA PHE A 135 1.80 23.10 -5.89
C PHE A 135 0.76 24.16 -5.50
N VAL A 136 -0.50 23.77 -5.32
CA VAL A 136 -1.59 24.65 -4.87
C VAL A 136 -1.32 25.19 -3.46
N ALA A 137 -0.95 24.32 -2.52
CA ALA A 137 -0.61 24.72 -1.15
C ALA A 137 0.53 25.74 -1.13
N ALA A 138 1.56 25.54 -1.97
CA ALA A 138 2.70 26.43 -2.07
C ALA A 138 2.33 27.80 -2.65
N ARG A 139 1.50 27.86 -3.71
CA ARG A 139 0.99 29.13 -4.24
C ARG A 139 0.17 29.92 -3.22
N GLN A 140 -0.53 29.25 -2.32
CA GLN A 140 -1.35 29.87 -1.28
C GLN A 140 -0.57 30.23 0.00
N SER A 141 0.67 29.77 0.12
CA SER A 141 1.47 29.89 1.35
C SER A 141 1.99 31.30 1.62
N GLY A 142 2.04 32.16 0.59
CA GLY A 142 2.70 33.47 0.67
C GLY A 142 4.24 33.41 0.65
N LEU A 143 4.83 32.23 0.43
CA LEU A 143 6.27 32.06 0.22
C LEU A 143 6.68 32.43 -1.21
N ASP A 144 7.95 32.75 -1.39
CA ASP A 144 8.54 33.15 -2.67
C ASP A 144 9.90 32.46 -2.93
N ALA A 145 10.61 32.91 -3.96
CA ALA A 145 11.91 32.38 -4.35
C ALA A 145 12.99 32.48 -3.26
N ASN A 146 12.82 33.31 -2.24
CA ASN A 146 13.71 33.42 -1.08
C ASN A 146 13.37 32.37 0.01
N THR A 147 13.14 31.14 -0.42
CA THR A 147 12.79 30.00 0.43
C THR A 147 13.72 28.83 0.16
N CYS A 148 14.34 28.29 1.21
CA CYS A 148 15.03 27.02 1.19
C CYS A 148 14.00 25.89 1.32
N VAL A 149 13.78 25.13 0.25
CA VAL A 149 12.85 24.00 0.27
C VAL A 149 13.60 22.71 0.61
N ILE A 150 13.10 21.98 1.60
CA ILE A 150 13.71 20.76 2.17
C ILE A 150 12.71 19.62 2.04
N GLY A 151 13.03 18.63 1.21
CA GLY A 151 12.24 17.40 1.05
C GLY A 151 12.72 16.29 1.99
N ILE A 152 11.80 15.71 2.75
CA ILE A 152 12.08 14.49 3.52
C ILE A 152 12.01 13.28 2.58
N ARG A 153 13.07 12.47 2.54
CA ARG A 153 13.20 11.32 1.63
C ARG A 153 12.26 10.18 2.03
N SER A 154 11.22 10.01 1.22
CA SER A 154 10.19 8.96 1.15
C SER A 154 9.30 9.26 -0.07
N ILE A 155 8.59 10.37 0.01
CA ILE A 155 7.76 11.01 -1.02
C ILE A 155 8.04 12.52 -1.06
N GLY A 156 8.51 13.07 0.06
CA GLY A 156 8.74 14.50 0.26
C GLY A 156 9.75 15.13 -0.67
N LEU A 157 10.72 14.40 -1.24
CA LEU A 157 11.67 14.97 -2.22
C LEU A 157 10.97 15.39 -3.52
N GLY A 158 10.12 14.51 -4.09
CA GLY A 158 9.31 14.87 -5.26
C GLY A 158 8.38 16.03 -4.91
N LEU A 159 7.62 15.92 -3.82
CA LEU A 159 6.68 16.96 -3.40
C LEU A 159 7.37 18.30 -3.11
N ALA A 160 8.60 18.30 -2.60
CA ALA A 160 9.43 19.49 -2.43
C ALA A 160 9.73 20.17 -3.77
N ALA A 161 9.93 19.41 -4.84
CA ALA A 161 10.10 19.97 -6.17
C ALA A 161 8.83 20.66 -6.67
N MET A 162 7.63 20.15 -6.32
CA MET A 162 6.36 20.83 -6.60
C MET A 162 6.25 22.16 -5.85
N VAL A 163 6.63 22.19 -4.57
CA VAL A 163 6.67 23.41 -3.76
C VAL A 163 7.66 24.42 -4.36
N ALA A 164 8.88 23.99 -4.68
CA ALA A 164 9.91 24.84 -5.26
C ALA A 164 9.48 25.42 -6.62
N ALA A 165 8.90 24.59 -7.49
CA ALA A 165 8.38 25.02 -8.78
C ALA A 165 7.26 26.06 -8.65
N ALA A 166 6.36 25.89 -7.69
CA ALA A 166 5.21 26.77 -7.46
C ALA A 166 5.59 28.18 -6.98
N ILE A 167 6.61 28.30 -6.13
CA ILE A 167 7.04 29.58 -5.54
C ILE A 167 8.26 30.19 -6.24
N GLY A 168 8.79 29.51 -7.28
CA GLY A 168 9.98 29.93 -8.01
C GLY A 168 11.28 29.81 -7.20
N ALA A 169 11.31 28.95 -6.18
CA ALA A 169 12.52 28.71 -5.40
C ALA A 169 13.54 27.84 -6.16
N PRO A 170 14.83 27.88 -5.76
CA PRO A 170 15.83 26.93 -6.24
C PRO A 170 15.44 25.47 -5.96
N ALA A 171 16.14 24.54 -6.61
CA ALA A 171 15.92 23.11 -6.41
C ALA A 171 16.03 22.71 -4.92
N PRO A 172 15.15 21.81 -4.45
CA PRO A 172 15.08 21.47 -3.04
C PRO A 172 16.32 20.69 -2.60
N VAL A 173 16.69 20.86 -1.33
CA VAL A 173 17.63 19.94 -0.67
C VAL A 173 16.85 18.75 -0.10
N SER A 174 17.47 17.58 -0.07
CA SER A 174 16.83 16.35 0.43
C SER A 174 17.50 15.85 1.70
N VAL A 175 16.72 15.35 2.65
CA VAL A 175 17.24 14.80 3.92
C VAL A 175 16.56 13.48 4.30
N ARG A 176 17.28 12.57 4.99
CA ARG A 176 16.72 11.30 5.51
C ARG A 176 16.81 11.23 7.04
N PRO A 177 15.69 11.42 7.75
CA PRO A 177 15.62 11.11 9.16
C PRO A 177 15.81 9.60 9.42
N THR A 178 16.72 9.24 10.33
CA THR A 178 17.07 7.86 10.69
C THR A 178 16.79 7.55 12.16
N GLY A 179 17.01 6.31 12.59
CA GLY A 179 16.74 5.86 13.96
C GLY A 179 15.30 5.38 14.17
N HIS A 180 14.90 5.28 15.44
CA HIS A 180 13.59 4.71 15.83
C HIS A 180 12.43 5.47 15.16
N PRO A 181 11.38 4.80 14.65
CA PRO A 181 10.27 5.44 13.94
C PRO A 181 9.56 6.58 14.70
N PHE A 182 9.55 6.54 16.03
CA PHE A 182 8.96 7.57 16.88
C PHE A 182 9.96 8.58 17.45
N ARG A 183 11.26 8.43 17.16
CA ARG A 183 12.35 9.28 17.65
C ARG A 183 13.43 9.45 16.58
N ARG A 184 13.03 9.88 15.40
CA ARG A 184 13.92 10.11 14.27
C ARG A 184 14.95 11.20 14.58
N ARG A 185 16.14 11.09 13.99
CA ARG A 185 17.22 12.07 14.07
C ARG A 185 17.76 12.36 12.68
N LEU A 186 18.36 13.54 12.52
CA LEU A 186 18.96 13.96 11.26
C LEU A 186 20.49 13.89 11.34
N ALA A 187 21.10 13.27 10.34
CA ALA A 187 22.53 13.35 10.06
C ALA A 187 22.69 14.11 8.73
N ALA A 188 22.91 15.42 8.81
CA ALA A 188 22.95 16.31 7.66
C ALA A 188 24.01 17.39 7.87
N ASP A 189 24.85 17.60 6.84
CA ASP A 189 25.88 18.63 6.82
C ASP A 189 25.26 20.04 6.76
N PRO A 190 25.60 20.96 7.68
CA PRO A 190 25.09 22.33 7.66
C PRO A 190 25.29 23.06 6.33
N GLU A 191 26.33 22.72 5.57
CA GLU A 191 26.60 23.31 4.24
C GLU A 191 25.50 23.03 3.21
N LEU A 192 24.63 22.04 3.44
CA LEU A 192 23.41 21.84 2.63
C LEU A 192 22.58 23.12 2.53
N ILE A 193 22.52 23.89 3.61
CA ILE A 193 21.77 25.15 3.69
C ILE A 193 22.68 26.35 3.95
N GLY A 194 24.00 26.21 3.77
CA GLY A 194 25.01 27.23 4.10
C GLY A 194 24.67 28.62 3.56
N GLY A 195 24.36 28.71 2.27
CA GLY A 195 23.98 29.96 1.60
C GLY A 195 22.64 30.57 2.04
N TRP A 196 21.82 29.84 2.79
CA TRP A 196 20.54 30.30 3.33
C TRP A 196 20.64 30.82 4.76
N MET A 197 21.57 30.27 5.56
CA MET A 197 21.76 30.66 6.96
C MET A 197 22.13 32.14 7.11
N THR A 198 22.86 32.69 6.14
CA THR A 198 23.32 34.09 6.13
C THR A 198 22.26 35.08 5.65
N LYS A 199 21.09 34.62 5.17
CA LYS A 199 20.00 35.46 4.65
C LYS A 199 18.94 35.67 5.74
N PRO A 200 18.82 36.87 6.35
CA PRO A 200 17.91 37.09 7.49
C PRO A 200 16.43 36.89 7.15
N SER A 201 16.02 37.22 5.93
CA SER A 201 14.63 37.11 5.46
C SER A 201 14.28 35.76 4.85
N ALA A 202 15.26 34.86 4.66
CA ALA A 202 15.00 33.57 4.03
C ALA A 202 14.04 32.72 4.85
N ARG A 203 13.13 32.02 4.18
CA ARG A 203 12.19 31.07 4.80
C ARG A 203 12.64 29.64 4.55
N PHE A 204 12.12 28.70 5.34
CA PHE A 204 12.43 27.28 5.22
C PHE A 204 11.13 26.49 5.09
N ALA A 205 10.99 25.74 4.00
CA ALA A 205 9.81 24.92 3.73
C ALA A 205 10.18 23.44 3.84
N ILE A 206 9.67 22.75 4.87
CA ILE A 206 9.85 21.31 5.07
C ILE A 206 8.68 20.58 4.44
N VAL A 207 8.95 19.63 3.56
CA VAL A 207 7.94 18.95 2.74
C VAL A 207 8.00 17.44 2.92
N ASP A 208 6.86 16.85 3.27
CA ASP A 208 6.66 15.41 3.42
C ASP A 208 5.17 15.06 3.35
N GLU A 209 4.84 13.78 3.24
CA GLU A 209 3.47 13.29 3.36
C GLU A 209 2.94 13.33 4.79
N GLY A 210 3.80 13.23 5.81
CA GLY A 210 3.37 13.17 7.21
C GLY A 210 2.53 14.38 7.68
N PRO A 211 2.21 14.46 8.98
CA PRO A 211 2.73 13.63 10.06
C PRO A 211 1.96 12.31 10.23
N GLY A 212 2.68 11.20 10.38
CA GLY A 212 2.10 9.92 10.77
C GLY A 212 1.86 9.81 12.29
N LEU A 213 1.97 8.58 12.82
CA LEU A 213 1.69 8.28 14.24
C LEU A 213 2.47 9.12 15.26
N SER A 214 3.69 9.57 14.92
CA SER A 214 4.57 10.32 15.84
C SER A 214 4.94 11.74 15.37
N GLY A 215 4.86 12.03 14.07
CA GLY A 215 5.40 13.27 13.48
C GLY A 215 6.92 13.41 13.59
N SER A 216 7.64 12.34 13.95
CA SER A 216 9.07 12.41 14.28
C SER A 216 9.97 12.85 13.13
N SER A 217 9.61 12.55 11.87
CA SER A 217 10.38 12.97 10.68
C SER A 217 10.38 14.50 10.51
N PHE A 218 9.20 15.13 10.57
CA PHE A 218 9.11 16.59 10.55
C PHE A 218 9.88 17.21 11.72
N HIS A 219 9.67 16.67 12.93
CA HIS A 219 10.35 17.17 14.12
C HIS A 219 11.88 17.08 14.00
N ALA A 220 12.43 15.99 13.46
CA ALA A 220 13.87 15.84 13.28
C ALA A 220 14.49 16.94 12.41
N VAL A 221 13.79 17.38 11.35
CA VAL A 221 14.24 18.47 10.49
C VAL A 221 14.07 19.83 11.16
N VAL A 222 12.96 20.07 11.85
CA VAL A 222 12.74 21.30 12.63
C VAL A 222 13.83 21.46 13.69
N ALA A 223 14.11 20.40 14.45
CA ALA A 223 15.13 20.41 15.50
C ALA A 223 16.54 20.66 14.94
N TRP A 224 16.86 20.12 13.77
CA TRP A 224 18.12 20.39 13.08
C TRP A 224 18.26 21.86 12.67
N LEU A 225 17.21 22.44 12.06
CA LEU A 225 17.20 23.87 11.70
C LEU A 225 17.34 24.79 12.91
N GLN A 226 16.63 24.49 14.00
CA GLN A 226 16.75 25.24 15.26
C GLN A 226 18.15 25.13 15.87
N GLY A 227 18.78 23.94 15.79
CA GLY A 227 20.18 23.75 16.18
C GLY A 227 21.17 24.59 15.39
N LEU A 228 20.81 24.99 14.16
CA LEU A 228 21.57 25.92 13.32
C LEU A 228 21.19 27.39 13.54
N GLY A 229 20.36 27.70 14.54
CA GLY A 229 19.95 29.06 14.88
C GLY A 229 18.80 29.61 14.03
N ILE A 230 18.09 28.77 13.28
CA ILE A 230 16.91 29.19 12.52
C ILE A 230 15.68 29.28 13.43
N ASP A 231 15.08 30.47 13.49
CA ASP A 231 13.87 30.72 14.25
C ASP A 231 12.66 29.92 13.73
N ALA A 232 11.83 29.41 14.65
CA ALA A 232 10.65 28.62 14.31
C ALA A 232 9.62 29.38 13.46
N GLY A 233 9.53 30.71 13.61
CA GLY A 233 8.66 31.56 12.81
C GLY A 233 9.07 31.69 11.34
N ARG A 234 10.28 31.24 10.98
CA ARG A 234 10.77 31.14 9.60
C ARG A 234 10.54 29.76 8.98
N ILE A 235 10.06 28.79 9.77
CA ILE A 235 9.88 27.40 9.35
C ILE A 235 8.40 27.14 9.00
N HIS A 236 8.18 26.63 7.80
CA HIS A 236 6.89 26.28 7.25
C HIS A 236 6.87 24.79 6.92
N LEU A 237 5.78 24.12 7.27
CA LEU A 237 5.57 22.70 7.02
C LEU A 237 4.55 22.54 5.90
N PHE A 238 4.83 21.63 4.98
CA PHE A 238 3.93 21.18 3.92
C PHE A 238 3.57 19.70 4.17
N PRO A 239 2.56 19.43 5.00
CA PRO A 239 2.03 18.09 5.25
C PRO A 239 0.90 17.73 4.27
N SER A 240 0.54 16.44 4.21
CA SER A 240 -0.65 16.00 3.46
C SER A 240 -1.98 16.40 4.13
N HIS A 241 -1.95 16.72 5.44
CA HIS A 241 -3.12 17.11 6.22
C HIS A 241 -2.79 17.98 7.44
N LEU A 242 -3.80 18.64 8.02
CA LEU A 242 -3.64 19.49 9.21
C LEU A 242 -3.81 18.75 10.55
N GLY A 243 -4.21 17.46 10.53
CA GLY A 243 -4.61 16.67 11.70
C GLY A 243 -3.60 16.45 12.84
N GLY A 244 -2.40 17.05 12.79
CA GLY A 244 -1.37 16.89 13.80
C GLY A 244 -0.79 15.46 13.87
N PRO A 245 0.30 15.27 14.63
CA PRO A 245 0.89 13.95 14.80
C PRO A 245 0.03 13.08 15.74
N GLY A 246 0.04 11.77 15.49
CA GLY A 246 -0.80 10.79 16.18
C GLY A 246 -0.46 10.55 17.67
N PRO A 247 -1.00 9.47 18.27
CA PRO A 247 -0.84 9.18 19.69
C PRO A 247 0.62 8.99 20.15
N GLU A 248 1.50 8.51 19.26
CA GLU A 248 2.90 8.20 19.55
C GLU A 248 3.83 9.44 19.48
N ALA A 249 3.26 10.63 19.32
CA ALA A 249 4.03 11.87 19.21
C ALA A 249 4.59 12.33 20.56
N SER A 250 5.89 12.65 20.58
CA SER A 250 6.54 13.29 21.73
C SER A 250 6.00 14.70 21.97
N ALA A 251 6.22 15.24 23.17
CA ALA A 251 5.89 16.62 23.49
C ALA A 251 6.59 17.60 22.50
N ASP A 252 7.86 17.36 22.19
CA ASP A 252 8.63 18.18 21.26
C ASP A 252 8.09 18.12 19.83
N SER A 253 7.60 16.95 19.38
CA SER A 253 6.98 16.81 18.06
C SER A 253 5.66 17.57 17.97
N ARG A 254 4.85 17.53 19.04
CA ARG A 254 3.60 18.30 19.15
C ARG A 254 3.88 19.80 19.20
N GLU A 255 4.91 20.21 19.93
CA GLU A 255 5.30 21.61 20.04
C GLU A 255 5.82 22.16 18.70
N ALA A 256 6.75 21.44 18.05
CA ALA A 256 7.23 21.79 16.71
C ALA A 256 6.08 21.92 15.71
N TRP A 257 5.13 20.97 15.75
CA TRP A 257 3.92 21.04 14.93
C TRP A 257 3.07 22.27 15.26
N ARG A 258 2.92 22.65 16.53
CA ARG A 258 2.12 23.80 16.96
C ARG A 258 2.72 25.12 16.47
N VAL A 259 4.03 25.31 16.66
CA VAL A 259 4.71 26.61 16.44
C VAL A 259 5.01 26.93 14.98
N CYS A 260 5.36 25.94 14.17
CA CYS A 260 5.65 26.17 12.75
C CYS A 260 4.36 26.57 12.02
N GLN A 261 4.43 27.22 10.87
CA GLN A 261 3.24 27.42 10.02
C GLN A 261 3.00 26.16 9.17
N LYS A 262 1.74 25.84 8.84
CA LYS A 262 1.38 24.66 8.04
C LYS A 262 0.59 25.07 6.79
N HIS A 263 0.95 24.48 5.66
CA HIS A 263 0.32 24.74 4.37
C HIS A 263 -0.13 23.43 3.74
N THR A 264 -1.40 23.32 3.39
CA THR A 264 -1.94 22.12 2.73
C THR A 264 -3.07 22.49 1.78
N ALA A 265 -3.30 21.65 0.77
CA ALA A 265 -4.48 21.68 -0.07
C ALA A 265 -5.01 20.25 -0.17
N ASP A 266 -6.31 20.09 0.01
CA ASP A 266 -6.97 18.81 -0.24
C ASP A 266 -7.32 18.66 -1.72
N PHE A 267 -7.87 17.50 -2.08
CA PHE A 267 -8.27 17.19 -3.45
C PHE A 267 -9.31 18.19 -3.99
N GLU A 268 -10.30 18.56 -3.18
CA GLU A 268 -11.36 19.50 -3.55
C GLU A 268 -10.81 20.89 -3.88
N ARG A 269 -9.81 21.37 -3.12
CA ARG A 269 -9.10 22.63 -3.41
C ARG A 269 -8.17 22.52 -4.62
N THR A 270 -7.67 21.33 -4.89
CA THR A 270 -6.77 21.05 -6.03
C THR A 270 -7.54 20.90 -7.34
N PHE A 271 -8.78 20.41 -7.30
CA PHE A 271 -9.64 20.25 -8.48
C PHE A 271 -11.01 20.90 -8.24
N PRO A 272 -11.07 22.23 -8.04
CA PRO A 272 -12.29 22.91 -7.62
C PRO A 272 -13.32 23.00 -8.76
N ALA A 273 -14.59 22.83 -8.39
CA ALA A 273 -15.71 23.01 -9.30
C ALA A 273 -15.79 24.46 -9.81
N GLY A 274 -16.10 24.62 -11.10
CA GLY A 274 -16.24 25.94 -11.73
C GLY A 274 -14.92 26.63 -12.10
N SER A 275 -13.79 25.93 -11.98
CA SER A 275 -12.49 26.41 -12.48
C SER A 275 -12.23 25.96 -13.93
N ALA A 276 -11.15 26.47 -14.53
CA ALA A 276 -10.67 26.00 -15.83
C ALA A 276 -10.07 24.58 -15.75
N VAL A 277 -9.74 24.09 -14.55
CA VAL A 277 -9.21 22.74 -14.32
C VAL A 277 -10.37 21.74 -14.32
N PRO A 278 -10.36 20.73 -15.21
CA PRO A 278 -11.40 19.70 -15.21
C PRO A 278 -11.49 18.97 -13.87
N THR A 279 -12.71 18.80 -13.35
CA THR A 279 -12.98 18.08 -12.09
C THR A 279 -12.98 16.55 -12.31
N LEU A 280 -12.98 15.78 -11.22
CA LEU A 280 -13.19 14.32 -11.27
C LEU A 280 -14.46 13.94 -12.08
N ARG A 281 -15.54 14.72 -11.95
CA ARG A 281 -16.76 14.50 -12.75
C ARG A 281 -16.46 14.60 -14.25
N ASN A 282 -15.65 15.56 -14.67
CA ASN A 282 -15.27 15.72 -16.08
C ASN A 282 -14.43 14.54 -16.57
N TRP A 283 -13.49 14.06 -15.75
CA TRP A 283 -12.67 12.89 -16.08
C TRP A 283 -13.53 11.63 -16.25
N VAL A 284 -14.40 11.36 -15.28
CA VAL A 284 -15.31 10.21 -15.32
C VAL A 284 -16.28 10.32 -16.49
N ALA A 285 -16.86 11.49 -16.73
CA ALA A 285 -17.77 11.73 -17.87
C ALA A 285 -17.10 11.42 -19.21
N ARG A 286 -15.82 11.77 -19.38
CA ARG A 286 -15.04 11.42 -20.57
C ARG A 286 -14.80 9.92 -20.65
N THR A 287 -14.38 9.27 -19.56
CA THR A 287 -14.10 7.83 -19.51
C THR A 287 -15.33 6.99 -19.90
N ILE A 288 -16.51 7.35 -19.42
CA ILE A 288 -17.75 6.61 -19.72
C ILE A 288 -18.48 7.13 -20.98
N GLY A 289 -17.96 8.16 -21.64
CA GLY A 289 -18.58 8.75 -22.83
C GLY A 289 -19.91 9.47 -22.58
N SER A 290 -20.15 10.02 -21.39
CA SER A 290 -21.42 10.70 -21.03
C SER A 290 -21.22 11.97 -20.21
N THR A 291 -21.61 13.12 -20.79
CA THR A 291 -21.53 14.45 -20.14
C THR A 291 -22.58 14.65 -19.04
N ALA A 292 -23.62 13.81 -19.00
CA ALA A 292 -24.68 13.87 -18.00
C ALA A 292 -24.34 13.18 -16.67
N ALA A 293 -23.10 12.69 -16.51
CA ALA A 293 -22.67 11.96 -15.32
C ALA A 293 -22.78 12.82 -14.05
N SER A 294 -23.39 12.29 -12.99
CA SER A 294 -23.32 12.83 -11.63
C SER A 294 -22.43 11.96 -10.75
N LEU A 295 -21.83 12.53 -9.69
CA LEU A 295 -21.02 11.81 -8.71
C LEU A 295 -21.62 11.96 -7.31
N ALA A 296 -21.66 10.85 -6.57
CA ALA A 296 -21.98 10.83 -5.14
C ALA A 296 -20.85 10.11 -4.39
N GLU A 297 -20.32 10.71 -3.33
CA GLU A 297 -19.24 10.09 -2.55
C GLU A 297 -19.73 8.86 -1.77
N THR A 298 -18.94 7.80 -1.81
CA THR A 298 -19.21 6.50 -1.14
C THR A 298 -18.01 5.99 -0.33
N SER A 299 -16.99 6.83 -0.12
CA SER A 299 -15.81 6.61 0.71
C SER A 299 -16.14 6.21 2.15
N GLY A 300 -15.16 5.69 2.90
CA GLY A 300 -15.30 5.48 4.35
C GLY A 300 -16.39 4.50 4.77
N GLY A 301 -16.78 3.58 3.90
CA GLY A 301 -17.83 2.59 4.15
C GLY A 301 -19.25 3.04 3.81
N GLU A 302 -19.43 4.21 3.21
CA GLU A 302 -20.76 4.73 2.82
C GLU A 302 -21.40 3.93 1.69
N TRP A 303 -20.60 3.21 0.89
CA TRP A 303 -21.07 2.21 -0.08
C TRP A 303 -22.05 1.18 0.50
N ARG A 304 -21.97 0.88 1.82
CA ARG A 304 -22.89 -0.04 2.51
C ARG A 304 -24.35 0.41 2.40
N ARG A 305 -24.62 1.72 2.33
CA ARG A 305 -25.98 2.27 2.11
C ARG A 305 -26.60 1.82 0.79
N LEU A 306 -25.78 1.49 -0.20
CA LEU A 306 -26.22 1.12 -1.55
C LEU A 306 -26.54 -0.37 -1.68
N HIS A 307 -25.98 -1.21 -0.82
CA HIS A 307 -26.17 -2.68 -0.86
C HIS A 307 -27.02 -3.23 0.31
N TYR A 308 -27.14 -2.50 1.41
CA TYR A 308 -27.82 -2.97 2.61
C TYR A 308 -29.05 -2.12 2.95
N HIS A 309 -30.20 -2.78 3.12
CA HIS A 309 -31.45 -2.12 3.51
C HIS A 309 -31.49 -1.59 4.95
N SER A 310 -30.72 -2.21 5.87
CA SER A 310 -30.61 -1.79 7.27
C SER A 310 -29.14 -1.68 7.68
N GLN A 311 -28.85 -0.69 8.53
CA GLN A 311 -27.53 -0.51 9.15
C GLN A 311 -27.15 -1.68 10.06
N ASP A 312 -28.12 -2.43 10.58
CA ASP A 312 -27.85 -3.57 11.47
C ASP A 312 -27.13 -4.71 10.74
N HIS A 313 -27.24 -4.75 9.41
CA HIS A 313 -26.61 -5.75 8.55
C HIS A 313 -25.28 -5.28 7.96
N TRP A 314 -24.83 -4.06 8.27
CA TRP A 314 -23.60 -3.54 7.69
C TRP A 314 -22.39 -4.36 8.15
N PRO A 315 -21.51 -4.78 7.22
CA PRO A 315 -20.24 -5.38 7.58
C PRO A 315 -19.33 -4.33 8.25
N PRO A 316 -18.36 -4.76 9.07
CA PRO A 316 -17.38 -3.85 9.67
C PRO A 316 -16.51 -3.18 8.60
N VAL A 317 -16.12 -1.94 8.82
CA VAL A 317 -15.23 -1.18 7.93
C VAL A 317 -14.15 -0.47 8.74
N HIS A 318 -12.90 -0.68 8.34
CA HIS A 318 -11.81 0.18 8.81
C HIS A 318 -11.77 1.46 7.98
N ARG A 319 -12.44 2.53 8.46
CA ARG A 319 -12.59 3.79 7.72
C ARG A 319 -11.26 4.39 7.23
N GLY A 320 -10.22 4.36 8.05
CA GLY A 320 -8.88 4.88 7.68
C GLY A 320 -8.18 4.12 6.55
N PHE A 321 -8.61 2.89 6.23
CA PHE A 321 -8.04 2.07 5.17
C PHE A 321 -8.94 2.05 3.92
N GLU A 322 -10.12 2.68 3.98
CA GLU A 322 -11.00 2.78 2.82
C GLU A 322 -10.44 3.76 1.79
N ARG A 323 -10.36 3.31 0.55
CA ARG A 323 -10.02 4.18 -0.58
C ARG A 323 -11.11 5.22 -0.81
N ARG A 324 -10.73 6.35 -1.40
CA ARG A 324 -11.68 7.32 -1.91
C ARG A 324 -12.52 6.69 -3.01
N LYS A 325 -13.85 6.77 -2.87
CA LYS A 325 -14.81 6.09 -3.74
C LYS A 325 -15.99 7.00 -4.05
N PHE A 326 -16.49 6.91 -5.28
CA PHE A 326 -17.70 7.58 -5.71
C PHE A 326 -18.59 6.61 -6.50
N LEU A 327 -19.89 6.84 -6.45
CA LEU A 327 -20.85 6.30 -7.40
C LEU A 327 -21.07 7.34 -8.49
N ALA A 328 -20.75 6.99 -9.73
CA ALA A 328 -21.15 7.79 -10.89
C ALA A 328 -22.48 7.28 -11.45
N SER A 329 -23.36 8.19 -11.85
CA SER A 329 -24.63 7.86 -12.49
C SER A 329 -24.78 8.61 -13.81
N ALA A 330 -25.02 7.89 -14.90
CA ALA A 330 -25.27 8.44 -16.23
C ALA A 330 -26.56 7.83 -16.80
N GLY A 331 -27.69 8.53 -16.58
CA GLY A 331 -29.01 7.99 -16.91
C GLY A 331 -29.34 6.74 -16.09
N ARG A 332 -29.47 5.59 -16.75
CA ARG A 332 -29.70 4.28 -16.09
C ARG A 332 -28.40 3.56 -15.72
N GLU A 333 -27.27 4.00 -16.25
CA GLU A 333 -25.98 3.37 -15.99
C GLU A 333 -25.36 3.89 -14.70
N LYS A 334 -24.72 2.98 -13.96
CA LYS A 334 -24.02 3.28 -12.73
C LYS A 334 -22.60 2.73 -12.80
N TRP A 335 -21.66 3.47 -12.24
CA TRP A 335 -20.24 3.13 -12.22
C TRP A 335 -19.66 3.35 -10.83
N SER A 336 -18.85 2.39 -10.36
CA SER A 336 -17.96 2.56 -9.21
C SER A 336 -16.71 3.31 -9.68
N VAL A 337 -16.35 4.38 -8.99
CA VAL A 337 -15.16 5.17 -9.25
C VAL A 337 -14.28 5.09 -8.01
N LYS A 338 -13.18 4.33 -8.07
CA LYS A 338 -12.31 4.04 -6.91
C LYS A 338 -10.90 4.55 -7.17
N PHE A 339 -10.32 5.29 -6.22
CA PHE A 339 -8.90 5.62 -6.28
C PHE A 339 -8.06 4.35 -6.10
N VAL A 340 -7.21 4.04 -7.08
CA VAL A 340 -6.36 2.85 -7.10
C VAL A 340 -4.86 3.18 -7.11
N GLY A 341 -4.50 4.45 -7.24
CA GLY A 341 -3.12 4.93 -7.20
C GLY A 341 -2.70 5.66 -8.48
N LEU A 342 -1.70 6.53 -8.37
CA LEU A 342 -1.15 7.28 -9.50
C LEU A 342 -0.06 6.49 -10.23
N GLY A 343 0.19 6.86 -11.49
CA GLY A 343 1.27 6.29 -12.30
C GLY A 343 1.15 4.77 -12.51
N GLU A 344 2.29 4.08 -12.45
CA GLU A 344 2.41 2.64 -12.71
C GLU A 344 1.51 1.78 -11.82
N ILE A 345 1.32 2.18 -10.55
CA ILE A 345 0.49 1.46 -9.58
C ILE A 345 -0.96 1.39 -10.06
N GLY A 346 -1.52 2.53 -10.48
CA GLY A 346 -2.88 2.61 -11.00
C GLY A 346 -3.04 1.84 -12.31
N MET A 347 -2.06 1.95 -13.22
CA MET A 347 -2.05 1.25 -14.50
C MET A 347 -2.00 -0.29 -14.31
N HIS A 348 -1.16 -0.77 -13.39
CA HIS A 348 -1.06 -2.19 -13.05
C HIS A 348 -2.39 -2.73 -12.51
N LYS A 349 -3.01 -2.01 -11.55
CA LYS A 349 -4.30 -2.41 -10.99
C LYS A 349 -5.42 -2.38 -12.03
N ALA A 350 -5.44 -1.39 -12.92
CA ALA A 350 -6.41 -1.34 -14.02
C ALA A 350 -6.24 -2.52 -14.99
N GLY A 351 -5.00 -2.89 -15.33
CA GLY A 351 -4.71 -4.07 -16.14
C GLY A 351 -5.14 -5.38 -15.47
N THR A 352 -4.92 -5.51 -14.15
CA THR A 352 -5.41 -6.66 -13.38
C THR A 352 -6.94 -6.69 -13.28
N ALA A 353 -7.60 -5.54 -13.13
CA ALA A 353 -9.06 -5.44 -13.15
C ALA A 353 -9.65 -5.90 -14.49
N GLY A 354 -9.08 -5.47 -15.61
CA GLY A 354 -9.48 -5.92 -16.95
C GLY A 354 -9.35 -7.43 -17.10
N ARG A 355 -8.21 -8.01 -16.71
CA ARG A 355 -8.01 -9.47 -16.76
C ARG A 355 -8.98 -10.24 -15.85
N LEU A 356 -9.32 -9.71 -14.68
CA LEU A 356 -10.34 -10.28 -13.80
C LEU A 356 -11.74 -10.23 -14.41
N HIS A 357 -12.07 -9.13 -15.10
CA HIS A 357 -13.31 -8.99 -15.85
C HIS A 357 -13.42 -10.02 -16.98
N ASP A 358 -12.38 -10.12 -17.81
CA ASP A 358 -12.32 -11.07 -18.93
C ASP A 358 -12.50 -12.52 -18.47
N ALA A 359 -12.01 -12.84 -17.26
CA ALA A 359 -12.16 -14.13 -16.62
C ALA A 359 -13.53 -14.35 -15.92
N GLY A 360 -14.39 -13.33 -15.89
CA GLY A 360 -15.72 -13.36 -15.30
C GLY A 360 -15.75 -13.25 -13.77
N PHE A 361 -14.68 -12.72 -13.15
CA PHE A 361 -14.58 -12.56 -11.70
C PHE A 361 -14.75 -11.10 -11.23
N GLY A 362 -14.44 -10.13 -12.09
CA GLY A 362 -14.48 -8.70 -11.79
C GLY A 362 -15.56 -7.92 -12.57
N PRO A 363 -15.86 -6.68 -12.14
CA PRO A 363 -16.72 -5.76 -12.89
C PRO A 363 -16.10 -5.36 -14.24
N GLU A 364 -16.94 -4.96 -15.20
CA GLU A 364 -16.50 -4.35 -16.46
C GLU A 364 -15.73 -3.05 -16.18
N VAL A 365 -14.56 -2.88 -16.80
CA VAL A 365 -13.72 -1.69 -16.65
C VAL A 365 -13.98 -0.72 -17.79
N ALA A 366 -14.42 0.50 -17.50
CA ALA A 366 -14.50 1.58 -18.49
C ALA A 366 -13.15 2.24 -18.75
N GLY A 367 -12.30 2.34 -17.70
CA GLY A 367 -10.96 2.89 -17.85
C GLY A 367 -10.37 3.40 -16.54
N LEU A 368 -9.17 3.96 -16.64
CA LEU A 368 -8.44 4.62 -15.56
C LEU A 368 -8.30 6.11 -15.88
N CYS A 369 -8.78 6.98 -15.01
CA CYS A 369 -8.65 8.43 -15.16
C CYS A 369 -7.94 9.06 -13.96
N HIS A 370 -6.67 9.44 -14.15
CA HIS A 370 -5.83 10.12 -13.15
C HIS A 370 -5.87 9.49 -11.75
N GLY A 371 -5.64 8.18 -11.71
CA GLY A 371 -5.63 7.36 -10.49
C GLY A 371 -6.98 6.82 -10.03
N PHE A 372 -8.08 7.18 -10.69
CA PHE A 372 -9.40 6.60 -10.44
C PHE A 372 -9.74 5.53 -11.46
N LEU A 373 -9.95 4.29 -10.99
CA LEU A 373 -10.49 3.19 -11.78
C LEU A 373 -12.02 3.35 -11.86
N VAL A 374 -12.55 3.27 -13.08
CA VAL A 374 -13.99 3.36 -13.35
C VAL A 374 -14.49 1.98 -13.78
N GLU A 375 -15.32 1.38 -12.93
CA GLU A 375 -15.86 0.02 -13.07
C GLU A 375 -17.38 0.05 -13.10
N ARG A 376 -18.01 -0.88 -13.83
CA ARG A 376 -19.47 -1.02 -13.83
C ARG A 376 -19.95 -1.30 -12.43
N TRP A 377 -20.95 -0.55 -11.97
CA TRP A 377 -21.60 -0.83 -10.70
C TRP A 377 -22.37 -2.15 -10.77
N ILE A 378 -22.09 -3.07 -9.84
CA ILE A 378 -22.74 -4.37 -9.79
C ILE A 378 -23.99 -4.29 -8.91
N ASP A 379 -25.17 -4.27 -9.55
CA ASP A 379 -26.43 -4.48 -8.86
C ASP A 379 -26.56 -5.95 -8.44
N GLY A 380 -26.89 -6.17 -7.16
CA GLY A 380 -27.07 -7.51 -6.62
C GLY A 380 -27.14 -7.55 -5.11
N THR A 381 -27.01 -8.75 -4.56
CA THR A 381 -26.98 -8.99 -3.13
C THR A 381 -25.59 -9.46 -2.74
N THR A 382 -25.00 -8.82 -1.72
CA THR A 382 -23.70 -9.24 -1.17
C THR A 382 -23.78 -10.68 -0.64
N LEU A 383 -22.71 -11.46 -0.73
CA LEU A 383 -22.75 -12.90 -0.47
C LEU A 383 -23.00 -13.24 1.00
N ASP A 384 -22.70 -12.35 1.94
CA ASP A 384 -23.11 -12.46 3.36
C ASP A 384 -24.65 -12.40 3.54
N ARG A 385 -25.38 -11.88 2.56
CA ARG A 385 -26.84 -11.76 2.55
C ARG A 385 -27.52 -12.67 1.51
N ALA A 386 -26.78 -13.11 0.49
CA ALA A 386 -27.30 -13.94 -0.58
C ALA A 386 -27.56 -15.38 -0.10
N ARG A 387 -28.59 -16.01 -0.67
CA ARG A 387 -28.86 -17.44 -0.47
C ARG A 387 -28.20 -18.25 -1.57
N LEU A 388 -26.96 -18.66 -1.35
CA LEU A 388 -26.23 -19.54 -2.25
C LEU A 388 -25.75 -20.79 -1.50
N SER A 389 -25.80 -21.96 -2.14
CA SER A 389 -25.34 -23.19 -1.50
C SER A 389 -23.81 -23.15 -1.31
N LYS A 390 -23.34 -23.81 -0.25
CA LYS A 390 -21.91 -23.82 0.09
C LYS A 390 -21.07 -24.43 -1.03
N GLU A 391 -21.60 -25.42 -1.73
CA GLU A 391 -20.95 -26.10 -2.86
C GLU A 391 -20.73 -25.12 -4.01
N LYS A 392 -21.71 -24.27 -4.33
CA LYS A 392 -21.58 -23.25 -5.38
C LYS A 392 -20.56 -22.17 -5.01
N VAL A 393 -20.53 -21.77 -3.73
CA VAL A 393 -19.52 -20.82 -3.22
C VAL A 393 -18.12 -21.42 -3.34
N VAL A 394 -17.92 -22.64 -2.84
CA VAL A 394 -16.62 -23.34 -2.91
C VAL A 394 -16.18 -23.53 -4.37
N ALA A 395 -17.09 -23.93 -5.27
CA ALA A 395 -16.77 -24.06 -6.69
C ALA A 395 -16.39 -22.72 -7.34
N HIS A 396 -17.01 -21.61 -6.92
CA HIS A 396 -16.62 -20.27 -7.39
C HIS A 396 -15.23 -19.88 -6.85
N LEU A 397 -15.00 -19.99 -5.55
CA LEU A 397 -13.71 -19.67 -4.91
C LEU A 397 -12.57 -20.49 -5.52
N ALA A 398 -12.80 -21.79 -5.75
CA ALA A 398 -11.80 -22.65 -6.37
C ALA A 398 -11.42 -22.20 -7.80
N ARG A 399 -12.39 -21.75 -8.61
CA ARG A 399 -12.11 -21.17 -9.94
C ARG A 399 -11.36 -19.84 -9.83
N TYR A 400 -11.79 -18.98 -8.91
CA TYR A 400 -11.20 -17.66 -8.69
C TYR A 400 -9.74 -17.74 -8.25
N LEU A 401 -9.45 -18.54 -7.22
CA LEU A 401 -8.11 -18.70 -6.67
C LEU A 401 -7.19 -19.45 -7.64
N ALA A 402 -7.71 -20.43 -8.39
CA ALA A 402 -6.96 -21.06 -9.46
C ALA A 402 -6.53 -20.05 -10.54
N TRP A 403 -7.45 -19.17 -10.93
CA TRP A 403 -7.16 -18.15 -11.93
C TRP A 403 -6.09 -17.18 -11.43
N ARG A 404 -6.17 -16.72 -10.17
CA ARG A 404 -5.13 -15.89 -9.56
C ARG A 404 -3.77 -16.58 -9.58
N ALA A 405 -3.72 -17.83 -9.11
CA ALA A 405 -2.48 -18.59 -9.04
C ALA A 405 -1.79 -18.76 -10.41
N ALA A 406 -2.59 -18.90 -11.47
CA ALA A 406 -2.10 -19.05 -12.83
C ALA A 406 -1.71 -17.70 -13.50
N ASN A 407 -2.46 -16.63 -13.25
CA ASN A 407 -2.39 -15.40 -14.05
C ASN A 407 -1.73 -14.21 -13.35
N LEU A 408 -1.54 -14.27 -12.03
CA LEU A 408 -0.93 -13.21 -11.24
C LEU A 408 0.34 -13.66 -10.48
N PRO A 409 1.30 -14.36 -11.11
CA PRO A 409 2.59 -14.63 -10.46
C PRO A 409 3.29 -13.30 -10.13
N ALA A 410 3.89 -13.22 -8.96
CA ALA A 410 4.56 -12.01 -8.49
C ALA A 410 6.04 -12.30 -8.18
N SER A 411 6.93 -11.43 -8.65
CA SER A 411 8.35 -11.41 -8.24
C SER A 411 8.58 -10.60 -6.97
N GLU A 412 7.64 -9.70 -6.66
CA GLU A 412 7.68 -8.82 -5.48
C GLU A 412 7.54 -9.65 -4.19
N PRO A 413 8.34 -9.35 -3.15
CA PRO A 413 8.21 -10.02 -1.86
C PRO A 413 7.07 -9.43 -1.01
N GLY A 414 6.26 -10.30 -0.41
CA GLY A 414 5.60 -10.07 0.87
C GLY A 414 6.40 -10.62 2.06
N ALA A 415 5.85 -10.49 3.27
CA ALA A 415 6.48 -10.98 4.51
C ALA A 415 6.97 -12.43 4.41
N SER A 416 8.08 -12.73 5.09
CA SER A 416 8.55 -14.11 5.26
C SER A 416 7.60 -14.89 6.19
N LEU A 417 7.71 -16.22 6.18
CA LEU A 417 6.94 -17.06 7.11
C LEU A 417 7.24 -16.72 8.56
N GLU A 418 8.50 -16.45 8.88
CA GLU A 418 8.92 -16.02 10.22
C GLU A 418 8.27 -14.68 10.59
N ALA A 419 8.27 -13.70 9.69
CA ALA A 419 7.64 -12.40 9.93
C ALA A 419 6.11 -12.52 10.14
N LEU A 420 5.44 -13.43 9.40
CA LEU A 420 4.02 -13.73 9.58
C LEU A 420 3.74 -14.45 10.91
N ALA A 421 4.56 -15.42 11.29
CA ALA A 421 4.45 -16.10 12.58
C ALA A 421 4.68 -15.14 13.75
N ASP A 422 5.71 -14.31 13.66
CA ASP A 422 5.99 -13.25 14.62
C ASP A 422 4.81 -12.28 14.78
N MET A 423 4.22 -11.83 13.66
CA MET A 423 3.01 -11.00 13.68
C MET A 423 1.86 -11.73 14.36
N ALA A 424 1.67 -13.02 14.06
CA ALA A 424 0.61 -13.81 14.65
C ALA A 424 0.78 -13.95 16.17
N VAL A 425 1.99 -14.22 16.64
CA VAL A 425 2.34 -14.32 18.07
C VAL A 425 2.15 -12.98 18.77
N ARG A 426 2.63 -11.87 18.17
CA ARG A 426 2.43 -10.52 18.73
C ARG A 426 0.94 -10.16 18.87
N ASN A 427 0.16 -10.38 17.83
CA ASN A 427 -1.28 -10.10 17.86
C ASN A 427 -2.03 -11.01 18.84
N THR A 428 -1.58 -12.25 18.99
CA THR A 428 -2.10 -13.18 20.00
C THR A 428 -1.76 -12.72 21.40
N SER A 429 -0.54 -12.26 21.67
CA SER A 429 -0.15 -11.74 22.99
C SER A 429 -1.01 -10.55 23.39
N GLU A 430 -1.16 -9.58 22.50
CA GLU A 430 -1.96 -8.38 22.76
C GLU A 430 -3.44 -8.68 23.03
N ALA A 431 -4.02 -9.65 22.30
CA ALA A 431 -5.45 -9.92 22.38
C ALA A 431 -5.83 -11.03 23.39
N LEU A 432 -4.95 -12.00 23.63
CA LEU A 432 -5.21 -13.23 24.39
C LEU A 432 -4.21 -13.48 25.53
N GLY A 433 -3.16 -12.66 25.65
CA GLY A 433 -2.13 -12.74 26.68
C GLY A 433 -0.96 -13.68 26.35
N GLU A 434 0.14 -13.49 27.07
CA GLU A 434 1.43 -14.15 26.84
C GLU A 434 1.36 -15.69 26.82
N ARG A 435 0.51 -16.30 27.66
CA ARG A 435 0.37 -17.76 27.70
C ARG A 435 -0.11 -18.32 26.35
N ARG A 436 -1.14 -17.73 25.75
CA ARG A 436 -1.67 -18.18 24.45
C ARG A 436 -0.70 -17.86 23.32
N ALA A 437 0.03 -16.75 23.41
CA ALA A 437 1.10 -16.43 22.47
C ALA A 437 2.24 -17.46 22.50
N ALA A 438 2.65 -17.90 23.70
CA ALA A 438 3.65 -18.95 23.87
C ALA A 438 3.20 -20.31 23.31
N GLU A 439 1.92 -20.68 23.49
CA GLU A 439 1.34 -21.87 22.86
C GLU A 439 1.44 -21.80 21.33
N LEU A 440 1.09 -20.65 20.73
CA LEU A 440 1.18 -20.43 19.30
C LEU A 440 2.64 -20.44 18.80
N GLN A 441 3.56 -19.81 19.53
CA GLN A 441 4.99 -19.81 19.21
C GLN A 441 5.56 -21.24 19.20
N ASN A 442 5.23 -22.05 20.23
CA ASN A 442 5.64 -23.45 20.30
C ASN A 442 5.07 -24.25 19.13
N TRP A 443 3.83 -23.98 18.74
CA TRP A 443 3.23 -24.62 17.57
C TRP A 443 4.01 -24.30 16.29
N PHE A 444 4.35 -23.02 16.03
CA PHE A 444 5.15 -22.62 14.86
C PHE A 444 6.54 -23.26 14.86
N SER A 445 7.22 -23.31 16.01
CA SER A 445 8.54 -23.93 16.15
C SER A 445 8.55 -25.43 15.84
N ASN A 446 7.40 -26.10 15.94
CA ASN A 446 7.24 -27.51 15.62
C ASN A 446 6.79 -27.79 14.17
N GLN A 447 6.52 -26.74 13.38
CA GLN A 447 6.15 -26.91 11.97
C GLN A 447 7.40 -27.07 11.09
N ALA A 448 7.31 -27.94 10.10
CA ALA A 448 8.34 -28.02 9.07
C ALA A 448 8.29 -26.76 8.19
N SER A 449 9.46 -26.20 7.87
CA SER A 449 9.55 -25.08 6.93
C SER A 449 9.10 -25.53 5.52
N PRO A 450 8.03 -24.93 4.96
CA PRO A 450 7.64 -25.14 3.57
C PRO A 450 8.80 -24.75 2.65
N LYS A 451 9.18 -25.62 1.71
CA LYS A 451 10.38 -25.43 0.88
C LYS A 451 10.11 -24.78 -0.48
N ASN A 452 8.88 -24.86 -0.98
CA ASN A 452 8.49 -24.39 -2.30
C ASN A 452 7.26 -23.48 -2.18
N MET A 453 7.50 -22.18 -2.15
CA MET A 453 6.43 -21.17 -2.18
C MET A 453 6.47 -20.45 -3.51
N GLN A 454 5.31 -20.29 -4.14
CA GLN A 454 5.20 -19.50 -5.34
C GLN A 454 4.36 -18.26 -5.08
N ARG A 455 5.02 -17.10 -5.09
CA ARG A 455 4.37 -15.84 -4.84
C ARG A 455 3.42 -15.47 -5.97
N VAL A 456 2.25 -15.00 -5.57
CA VAL A 456 1.22 -14.44 -6.43
C VAL A 456 0.74 -13.14 -5.82
N GLU A 457 0.13 -12.30 -6.65
CA GLU A 457 -0.71 -11.23 -6.14
C GLU A 457 -1.95 -11.89 -5.53
N ILE A 458 -1.95 -12.05 -4.21
CA ILE A 458 -3.07 -12.60 -3.46
C ILE A 458 -4.26 -11.64 -3.48
N ASP A 459 -5.46 -12.16 -3.26
CA ASP A 459 -6.64 -11.38 -2.96
C ASP A 459 -6.54 -10.74 -1.58
N GLY A 460 -6.14 -11.50 -0.56
CA GLY A 460 -5.95 -11.00 0.80
C GLY A 460 -7.22 -10.60 1.56
N ARG A 461 -8.40 -10.56 0.93
CA ARG A 461 -9.66 -10.10 1.57
C ARG A 461 -10.88 -10.88 1.08
N LEU A 462 -10.97 -12.16 1.44
CA LEU A 462 -12.02 -13.06 0.95
C LEU A 462 -13.36 -12.98 1.70
N HIS A 463 -13.61 -11.92 2.48
CA HIS A 463 -14.85 -11.79 3.23
C HIS A 463 -16.09 -11.88 2.32
N PRO A 464 -17.20 -12.49 2.77
CA PRO A 464 -18.37 -12.67 1.91
C PRO A 464 -18.99 -11.36 1.41
N TRP A 465 -18.89 -10.26 2.16
CA TRP A 465 -19.41 -8.96 1.71
C TRP A 465 -18.62 -8.33 0.55
N GLU A 466 -17.45 -8.87 0.20
CA GLU A 466 -16.66 -8.42 -0.97
C GLU A 466 -17.10 -9.10 -2.28
N PHE A 467 -18.04 -10.04 -2.20
CA PHE A 467 -18.63 -10.72 -3.36
C PHE A 467 -20.11 -10.34 -3.50
N ILE A 468 -20.53 -10.01 -4.71
CA ILE A 468 -21.91 -9.69 -5.04
C ILE A 468 -22.47 -10.78 -5.96
N LEU A 469 -23.58 -11.39 -5.55
CA LEU A 469 -24.41 -12.19 -6.43
C LEU A 469 -25.23 -11.23 -7.30
N SER A 470 -24.81 -11.08 -8.56
CA SER A 470 -25.48 -10.21 -9.52
C SER A 470 -26.90 -10.69 -9.80
N ARG A 471 -27.76 -9.81 -10.33
CA ARG A 471 -29.11 -10.20 -10.77
C ARG A 471 -29.10 -11.32 -11.83
N GLY A 472 -28.00 -11.47 -12.58
CA GLY A 472 -27.80 -12.56 -13.53
C GLY A 472 -27.38 -13.90 -12.91
N GLY A 473 -27.22 -13.97 -11.59
CA GLY A 473 -26.83 -15.19 -10.87
C GLY A 473 -25.32 -15.48 -10.85
N THR A 474 -24.49 -14.52 -11.28
CA THR A 474 -23.02 -14.65 -11.24
C THR A 474 -22.46 -13.97 -10.00
N LEU A 475 -21.52 -14.63 -9.32
CA LEU A 475 -20.74 -13.99 -8.25
C LEU A 475 -19.62 -13.15 -8.85
N ILE A 476 -19.56 -11.87 -8.45
CA ILE A 476 -18.55 -10.90 -8.87
C ILE A 476 -17.84 -10.38 -7.62
N LYS A 477 -16.50 -10.32 -7.66
CA LYS A 477 -15.66 -9.76 -6.60
C LYS A 477 -15.43 -8.28 -6.86
N THR A 478 -15.71 -7.42 -5.86
CA THR A 478 -15.67 -5.95 -6.01
C THR A 478 -14.49 -5.27 -5.32
N ASP A 479 -13.68 -6.02 -4.56
CA ASP A 479 -12.46 -5.50 -3.93
C ASP A 479 -11.33 -6.54 -4.04
N ALA A 480 -10.61 -6.52 -5.17
CA ALA A 480 -9.62 -7.54 -5.53
C ALA A 480 -8.18 -7.02 -5.72
N LEU A 481 -7.96 -5.71 -5.75
CA LEU A 481 -6.73 -5.17 -6.38
C LEU A 481 -5.67 -4.69 -5.38
N ASP A 482 -6.06 -4.46 -4.12
CA ASP A 482 -5.31 -3.57 -3.24
C ASP A 482 -4.53 -4.28 -2.12
N HIS A 483 -4.90 -5.51 -1.76
CA HIS A 483 -4.52 -6.06 -0.45
C HIS A 483 -3.12 -6.71 -0.41
N CYS A 484 -2.60 -7.20 -1.54
CA CYS A 484 -1.22 -7.69 -1.62
C CYS A 484 -0.17 -6.56 -1.60
N ARG A 485 -0.61 -5.30 -1.53
CA ARG A 485 0.20 -4.07 -1.44
C ARG A 485 -0.51 -3.06 -0.54
N SER A 486 -1.05 -3.55 0.56
CA SER A 486 -1.71 -2.74 1.60
C SER A 486 -0.65 -2.14 2.54
N HIS A 487 -1.06 -1.44 3.60
CA HIS A 487 -0.13 -0.91 4.61
C HIS A 487 0.46 -2.00 5.52
N ASP A 488 -0.14 -3.20 5.52
CA ASP A 488 0.28 -4.31 6.35
C ASP A 488 1.45 -5.11 5.74
N LEU A 489 2.10 -5.92 6.57
CA LEU A 489 3.28 -6.69 6.15
C LEU A 489 3.01 -7.81 5.14
N VAL A 490 1.75 -8.23 4.92
CA VAL A 490 1.48 -9.53 4.26
C VAL A 490 2.06 -9.54 2.86
N GLY A 491 1.72 -8.56 2.02
CA GLY A 491 2.27 -8.45 0.68
C GLY A 491 1.90 -9.61 -0.27
N CYS A 492 2.71 -9.82 -1.31
CA CYS A 492 2.56 -10.97 -2.22
C CYS A 492 3.01 -12.28 -1.55
N GLN A 493 2.10 -13.27 -1.51
CA GLN A 493 2.25 -14.55 -0.81
C GLN A 493 1.95 -15.73 -1.74
N ASP A 494 2.18 -16.95 -1.27
CA ASP A 494 1.65 -18.14 -1.95
C ASP A 494 0.10 -18.13 -1.94
N ILE A 495 -0.53 -18.73 -2.97
CA ILE A 495 -2.00 -18.81 -3.05
C ILE A 495 -2.61 -19.54 -1.84
N ALA A 496 -1.81 -20.36 -1.14
CA ALA A 496 -2.20 -20.97 0.13
C ALA A 496 -2.68 -19.95 1.17
N TRP A 497 -2.23 -18.69 1.13
CA TRP A 497 -2.73 -17.61 2.00
C TRP A 497 -4.23 -17.36 1.76
N ASP A 498 -4.63 -17.20 0.51
CA ASP A 498 -6.03 -17.00 0.13
C ASP A 498 -6.85 -18.27 0.39
N ILE A 499 -6.28 -19.46 0.23
CA ILE A 499 -6.98 -20.71 0.58
C ILE A 499 -7.25 -20.78 2.08
N ALA A 500 -6.28 -20.40 2.92
CA ALA A 500 -6.48 -20.28 4.37
C ALA A 500 -7.54 -19.23 4.70
N GLY A 501 -7.52 -18.08 4.01
CA GLY A 501 -8.56 -17.06 4.11
C GLY A 501 -9.95 -17.60 3.74
N ALA A 502 -10.08 -18.35 2.65
CA ALA A 502 -11.34 -18.97 2.23
C ALA A 502 -11.86 -19.97 3.27
N ARG A 503 -10.96 -20.79 3.84
CA ARG A 503 -11.29 -21.74 4.91
C ARG A 503 -11.89 -21.02 6.11
N VAL A 504 -11.26 -19.93 6.54
CA VAL A 504 -11.71 -19.11 7.68
C VAL A 504 -13.01 -18.39 7.36
N GLU A 505 -13.09 -17.64 6.26
CA GLU A 505 -14.22 -16.76 5.99
C GLU A 505 -15.52 -17.52 5.67
N TYR A 506 -15.42 -18.70 5.07
CA TYR A 506 -16.57 -19.53 4.69
C TYR A 506 -16.75 -20.76 5.60
N SER A 507 -15.96 -20.86 6.68
CA SER A 507 -15.98 -21.98 7.63
C SER A 507 -15.92 -23.33 6.91
N LEU A 508 -14.99 -23.48 5.97
CA LEU A 508 -14.86 -24.70 5.17
C LEU A 508 -14.37 -25.86 6.03
N SER A 509 -14.92 -27.06 5.80
CA SER A 509 -14.38 -28.28 6.41
C SER A 509 -13.06 -28.68 5.75
N ASP A 510 -12.33 -29.62 6.34
CA ASP A 510 -11.11 -30.18 5.73
C ASP A 510 -11.39 -30.79 4.36
N ALA A 511 -12.51 -31.51 4.22
CA ALA A 511 -12.92 -32.09 2.94
C ALA A 511 -13.22 -31.02 1.88
N ALA A 512 -13.90 -29.92 2.26
CA ALA A 512 -14.18 -28.83 1.34
C ALA A 512 -12.90 -28.05 0.96
N THR A 513 -11.98 -27.87 1.91
CA THR A 513 -10.69 -27.22 1.68
C THR A 513 -9.83 -28.08 0.74
N ALA A 514 -9.75 -29.39 0.96
CA ALA A 514 -9.03 -30.31 0.09
C ALA A 514 -9.62 -30.35 -1.33
N ALA A 515 -10.96 -30.29 -1.46
CA ALA A 515 -11.61 -30.19 -2.77
C ALA A 515 -11.28 -28.88 -3.49
N LEU A 516 -11.21 -27.76 -2.76
CA LEU A 516 -10.76 -26.47 -3.29
C LEU A 516 -9.31 -26.57 -3.77
N CYS A 517 -8.40 -27.09 -2.96
CA CYS A 517 -6.98 -27.25 -3.31
C CYS A 517 -6.83 -28.07 -4.61
N LYS A 518 -7.48 -29.24 -4.72
CA LYS A 518 -7.42 -30.08 -5.93
C LYS A 518 -7.80 -29.35 -7.21
N VAL A 519 -8.81 -28.48 -7.12
CA VAL A 519 -9.26 -27.69 -8.27
C VAL A 519 -8.26 -26.59 -8.61
N VAL A 520 -7.67 -25.93 -7.61
CA VAL A 520 -6.60 -24.96 -7.80
C VAL A 520 -5.39 -25.63 -8.45
N GLU A 521 -5.00 -26.81 -7.96
CA GLU A 521 -3.88 -27.57 -8.50
C GLU A 521 -4.05 -27.93 -9.96
N ALA A 522 -5.21 -28.50 -10.30
CA ALA A 522 -5.52 -28.93 -11.65
C ALA A 522 -5.52 -27.76 -12.65
N ARG A 523 -6.05 -26.59 -12.24
CA ARG A 523 -6.20 -25.43 -13.14
C ARG A 523 -4.97 -24.54 -13.20
N ALA A 524 -4.23 -24.40 -12.10
CA ALA A 524 -2.95 -23.68 -12.09
C ALA A 524 -1.78 -24.55 -12.57
N SER A 525 -2.02 -25.86 -12.77
CA SER A 525 -0.99 -26.86 -13.12
C SER A 525 0.19 -26.85 -12.15
N ARG A 526 -0.10 -26.68 -10.85
CA ARG A 526 0.88 -26.49 -9.78
C ARG A 526 0.37 -27.09 -8.47
N PRO A 527 1.22 -27.74 -7.66
CA PRO A 527 0.79 -28.28 -6.37
C PRO A 527 0.46 -27.16 -5.38
N VAL A 528 -0.53 -27.40 -4.51
CA VAL A 528 -0.86 -26.55 -3.37
C VAL A 528 -0.39 -27.29 -2.12
N ASP A 529 0.57 -26.70 -1.39
CA ASP A 529 1.07 -27.32 -0.17
C ASP A 529 0.03 -27.17 0.97
N ALA A 530 -0.62 -28.28 1.32
CA ALA A 530 -1.59 -28.33 2.41
C ALA A 530 -0.98 -27.94 3.77
N ASN A 531 0.31 -28.21 4.00
CA ASN A 531 0.98 -27.79 5.23
C ASN A 531 1.15 -26.27 5.27
N LEU A 532 1.37 -25.64 4.11
CA LEU A 532 1.46 -24.18 4.01
C LEU A 532 0.08 -23.53 4.25
N VAL A 533 -1.01 -24.12 3.76
CA VAL A 533 -2.38 -23.67 4.10
C VAL A 533 -2.59 -23.74 5.62
N HIS A 534 -2.18 -24.84 6.25
CA HIS A 534 -2.29 -25.01 7.70
C HIS A 534 -1.40 -24.03 8.48
N TYR A 535 -0.21 -23.72 7.97
CA TYR A 535 0.69 -22.69 8.51
C TYR A 535 0.08 -21.29 8.45
N TYR A 536 -0.58 -20.95 7.35
CA TYR A 536 -1.19 -19.63 7.16
C TYR A 536 -2.49 -19.42 7.92
N GLU A 537 -3.22 -20.48 8.29
CA GLU A 537 -4.49 -20.35 9.02
C GLU A 537 -4.38 -19.53 10.32
N PRO A 538 -3.48 -19.85 11.28
CA PRO A 538 -3.31 -19.02 12.48
C PRO A 538 -2.74 -17.63 12.17
N CYS A 539 -1.91 -17.49 11.14
CA CYS A 539 -1.40 -16.18 10.69
C CYS A 539 -2.55 -15.29 10.19
N TYR A 540 -3.44 -15.81 9.35
CA TYR A 540 -4.60 -15.11 8.83
C TYR A 540 -5.57 -14.72 9.97
N LEU A 541 -5.84 -15.65 10.90
CA LEU A 541 -6.70 -15.39 12.05
C LEU A 541 -6.16 -14.27 12.95
N ALA A 542 -4.88 -14.34 13.29
CA ALA A 542 -4.22 -13.34 14.14
C ALA A 542 -4.04 -12.00 13.41
N PHE A 543 -3.82 -12.01 12.09
CA PHE A 543 -3.82 -10.81 11.26
C PHE A 543 -5.17 -10.09 11.30
N GLN A 544 -6.26 -10.80 11.01
CA GLN A 544 -7.61 -10.25 11.04
C GLN A 544 -7.98 -9.74 12.44
N LEU A 545 -7.64 -10.49 13.50
CA LEU A 545 -7.80 -10.04 14.88
C LEU A 545 -7.07 -8.71 15.13
N GLY A 546 -5.82 -8.60 14.71
CA GLY A 546 -5.03 -7.38 14.82
C GLY A 546 -5.62 -6.20 14.04
N LEU A 547 -6.06 -6.43 12.80
CA LEU A 547 -6.70 -5.44 11.93
C LEU A 547 -7.97 -4.86 12.55
N TRP A 548 -8.91 -5.71 12.95
CA TRP A 548 -10.18 -5.25 13.52
C TRP A 548 -10.00 -4.63 14.90
N SER A 549 -9.01 -5.10 15.69
CA SER A 549 -8.67 -4.50 16.99
C SER A 549 -8.04 -3.12 16.85
N MET A 550 -7.26 -2.88 15.79
CA MET A 550 -6.72 -1.54 15.51
C MET A 550 -7.82 -0.59 15.07
N ALA A 551 -8.68 -1.03 14.14
CA ALA A 551 -9.78 -0.23 13.61
C ALA A 551 -10.74 0.27 14.72
N LEU A 552 -10.93 -0.52 15.78
CA LEU A 552 -11.76 -0.17 16.94
C LEU A 552 -11.44 1.21 17.54
N ARG A 553 -10.16 1.62 17.52
CA ARG A 553 -9.70 2.89 18.09
C ARG A 553 -10.17 4.13 17.30
N SER A 554 -10.81 3.94 16.14
CA SER A 554 -11.12 5.00 15.18
C SER A 554 -12.60 5.06 14.75
N GLY A 555 -13.47 4.18 15.30
CA GLY A 555 -14.89 4.10 14.92
C GLY A 555 -15.80 5.01 15.75
N ASP A 556 -16.95 5.39 15.18
CA ASP A 556 -18.11 5.86 15.97
C ASP A 556 -18.70 4.71 16.82
N ASP A 557 -19.57 5.03 17.78
CA ASP A 557 -20.12 4.04 18.72
C ASP A 557 -20.75 2.81 18.02
N ARG A 558 -21.43 3.00 16.89
CA ARG A 558 -22.07 1.89 16.16
C ARG A 558 -21.05 1.06 15.40
N GLU A 559 -20.08 1.70 14.77
CA GLU A 559 -19.00 1.02 14.07
C GLU A 559 -18.11 0.26 15.05
N GLN A 560 -17.82 0.81 16.22
CA GLN A 560 -17.09 0.13 17.30
C GLN A 560 -17.76 -1.18 17.70
N ILE A 561 -19.09 -1.24 17.78
CA ILE A 561 -19.82 -2.48 18.08
C ILE A 561 -19.57 -3.54 16.99
N ARG A 562 -19.61 -3.16 15.70
CA ARG A 562 -19.35 -4.07 14.57
C ARG A 562 -17.92 -4.56 14.55
N LEU A 563 -16.96 -3.65 14.72
CA LEU A 563 -15.53 -3.96 14.77
C LEU A 563 -15.21 -4.88 15.96
N ALA A 564 -15.87 -4.68 17.12
CA ALA A 564 -15.69 -5.52 18.29
C ALA A 564 -16.28 -6.93 18.07
N ALA A 565 -17.42 -7.03 17.38
CA ALA A 565 -17.98 -8.30 16.96
C ALA A 565 -17.04 -9.04 15.98
N ALA A 566 -16.44 -8.34 15.03
CA ALA A 566 -15.45 -8.91 14.12
C ALA A 566 -14.22 -9.43 14.88
N ALA A 567 -13.62 -8.61 15.74
CA ALA A 567 -12.50 -9.02 16.59
C ALA A 567 -12.83 -10.27 17.41
N ARG A 568 -13.96 -10.28 18.13
CA ARG A 568 -14.42 -11.44 18.92
C ARG A 568 -14.57 -12.73 18.09
N ARG A 569 -15.06 -12.61 16.84
CA ARG A 569 -15.17 -13.76 15.93
C ARG A 569 -13.79 -14.38 15.66
N TYR A 570 -12.80 -13.57 15.30
CA TYR A 570 -11.44 -14.06 15.04
C TYR A 570 -10.76 -14.57 16.31
N THR A 571 -10.99 -13.93 17.46
CA THR A 571 -10.56 -14.43 18.77
C THR A 571 -11.07 -15.85 19.03
N ALA A 572 -12.37 -16.08 18.85
CA ALA A 572 -12.97 -17.40 19.08
C ALA A 572 -12.42 -18.47 18.12
N MET A 573 -12.15 -18.10 16.87
CA MET A 573 -11.56 -19.01 15.88
C MET A 573 -10.11 -19.35 16.22
N LEU A 574 -9.30 -18.37 16.63
CA LEU A 574 -7.91 -18.58 17.02
C LEU A 574 -7.80 -19.42 18.30
N LEU A 575 -8.68 -19.21 19.28
CA LEU A 575 -8.75 -20.06 20.47
C LEU A 575 -9.09 -21.51 20.11
N ARG A 576 -10.10 -21.72 19.24
CA ARG A 576 -10.44 -23.06 18.75
C ARG A 576 -9.27 -23.74 18.04
N PHE A 577 -8.52 -22.98 17.23
CA PHE A 577 -7.31 -23.51 16.60
C PHE A 577 -6.34 -24.02 17.66
N LEU A 578 -5.96 -23.18 18.62
CA LEU A 578 -5.01 -23.54 19.69
C LEU A 578 -5.48 -24.73 20.54
N ASP A 579 -6.77 -24.75 20.92
CA ASP A 579 -7.33 -25.82 21.75
C ASP A 579 -7.36 -27.17 20.99
N THR A 580 -7.58 -27.14 19.66
CA THR A 580 -7.52 -28.34 18.81
C THR A 580 -6.08 -28.87 18.70
N GLN A 581 -5.08 -27.98 18.62
CA GLN A 581 -3.67 -28.38 18.59
C GLN A 581 -3.21 -28.93 19.95
N GLY A 582 -3.73 -28.41 21.06
CA GLY A 582 -3.41 -28.90 22.41
C GLY A 582 -3.93 -30.31 22.73
N HIS A 583 -4.88 -30.84 21.95
CA HIS A 583 -5.36 -32.23 22.07
C HIS A 583 -4.57 -33.24 21.23
N LEU A 584 -3.75 -32.76 20.29
CA LEU A 584 -2.72 -33.57 19.63
C LEU A 584 -1.48 -33.57 20.53
N ARG A 585 -1.45 -34.46 21.54
CA ARG A 585 -0.22 -34.67 22.31
C ARG A 585 0.93 -35.04 21.36
N PRO A 586 2.18 -34.63 21.63
CA PRO A 586 3.33 -35.17 20.95
C PRO A 586 3.26 -36.69 21.05
N PHE A 587 3.38 -37.39 19.92
CA PHE A 587 3.63 -38.82 19.92
C PHE A 587 4.78 -39.09 20.90
N GLU A 588 4.47 -39.77 22.01
CA GLU A 588 5.48 -40.49 22.76
C GLU A 588 6.22 -41.34 21.72
N GLN A 589 7.53 -41.12 21.63
CA GLN A 589 8.42 -41.97 20.85
C GLN A 589 8.19 -43.40 21.31
N ASP A 590 7.44 -44.17 20.53
CA ASP A 590 7.29 -45.59 20.76
C ASP A 590 8.64 -46.27 20.47
N GLN A 591 9.45 -46.36 21.53
CA GLN A 591 10.69 -47.14 21.58
C GLN A 591 10.42 -48.66 21.60
N SER A 592 9.22 -49.15 21.25
CA SER A 592 8.96 -50.59 21.20
C SER A 592 9.42 -51.26 19.90
N SER A 593 9.76 -50.52 18.84
CA SER A 593 10.15 -51.11 17.55
C SER A 593 11.67 -51.30 17.33
N ARG A 594 12.52 -51.09 18.35
CA ARG A 594 13.97 -51.38 18.30
C ARG A 594 14.41 -52.59 19.13
N ARG A 595 13.49 -53.42 19.62
CA ARG A 595 13.78 -54.70 20.27
C ARG A 595 13.27 -55.90 19.47
N SER A 596 13.77 -56.07 18.25
CA SER A 596 13.64 -57.35 17.52
C SER A 596 14.68 -57.60 16.43
N ILE A 597 15.71 -56.75 16.27
CA ILE A 597 16.83 -57.00 15.33
C ILE A 597 18.19 -56.92 16.06
N SER A 598 18.28 -57.53 17.25
CA SER A 598 19.54 -57.71 17.99
C SER A 598 19.67 -59.11 18.62
N ALA A 599 18.67 -59.98 18.50
CA ALA A 599 18.67 -61.32 19.10
C ALA A 599 18.96 -62.47 18.11
N SER A 600 19.44 -62.18 16.90
CA SER A 600 19.78 -63.22 15.89
C SER A 600 21.23 -63.18 15.41
N PHE A 601 22.12 -62.41 16.04
CA PHE A 601 23.54 -62.32 15.66
C PHE A 601 24.55 -62.73 16.76
N SER A 602 24.11 -63.41 17.82
CA SER A 602 25.01 -63.88 18.90
C SER A 602 24.91 -65.39 19.22
N ARG A 603 24.50 -66.23 18.27
CA ARG A 603 24.54 -67.71 18.43
C ARG A 603 25.17 -68.49 17.27
N MET A 604 26.06 -67.86 16.50
CA MET A 604 26.92 -68.56 15.51
C MET A 604 28.33 -67.97 15.52
N ALA A 605 29.03 -68.06 16.65
CA ALA A 605 30.49 -67.85 16.73
C ALA A 605 31.04 -68.39 18.08
N ALA A 606 30.83 -69.68 18.36
CA ALA A 606 31.55 -70.38 19.41
C ALA A 606 31.45 -71.90 19.17
N THR A 607 32.23 -72.39 18.21
CA THR A 607 32.62 -73.81 18.09
C THR A 607 33.79 -73.89 17.10
N SER A 608 34.98 -73.57 17.59
CA SER A 608 36.26 -74.09 17.08
C SER A 608 37.37 -73.77 18.08
N SER A 609 38.11 -74.82 18.44
CA SER A 609 39.40 -74.89 19.13
C SER A 609 39.45 -74.91 20.67
N ARG A 610 39.60 -76.16 21.15
CA ARG A 610 40.10 -76.70 22.44
C ARG A 610 39.14 -76.82 23.60
#